data_AF-A0A2A4WU34-F1
#
_entry.id   AF-A0A2A4WU34-F1
#
_cell.length_a   1.000
_cell.length_b   1.000
_cell.length_c   1.000
_cell.angle_alpha   90.00
_cell.angle_beta   90.00
_cell.angle_gamma   90.00
#
_symmetry.space_group_name_H-M   'P 1'
#
loop_
_entity.id
_entity.type
_entity.pdbx_description
1 polymer ?
#
loop_
_entity_poly.entity_id
_entity_poly.type
_entity_poly.pdbx_seq_one_letter_code
_entity_poly.pdbx_strand_id
1 'polypeptide(L)'
;MVLTSERGDDIVIEGFTTTSGTATTTVSTFGYDGTGSAVDTTILTSGASNSTRSIGVVQLNSSTSFTSTSTSTSVDTAGGQTSALVAVDTIDISTTIGAQLALTIIDEAITSIDSTRAQLGAVQNRLSSTISNLQNIVENVSAARSRIRDTDYAIETSNLAKNQVLQQAGLSVLSQANASSQSVLSLLQG
;
A
#
# COMPACT_ATOMS: atom_id res chain seq x y z
N MET A 1 18.79 -38.13 -26.31
CA MET A 1 19.62 -38.25 -25.09
C MET A 1 19.63 -36.89 -24.43
N VAL A 2 19.21 -36.79 -23.17
CA VAL A 2 19.22 -35.53 -22.42
C VAL A 2 20.41 -35.58 -21.48
N LEU A 3 21.27 -34.57 -21.56
CA LEU A 3 22.40 -34.40 -20.65
C LEU A 3 22.00 -33.30 -19.66
N THR A 4 22.05 -33.60 -18.37
CA THR A 4 21.71 -32.66 -17.29
C THR A 4 22.86 -32.64 -16.30
N SER A 5 23.31 -31.43 -15.94
CA SER A 5 24.34 -31.20 -14.93
C SER A 5 23.69 -30.66 -13.65
N GLU A 6 23.62 -31.48 -12.62
CA GLU A 6 23.00 -31.11 -11.33
C GLU A 6 23.85 -30.14 -10.50
N ARG A 7 25.13 -30.00 -10.84
CA ARG A 7 26.06 -29.08 -10.18
C ARG A 7 26.16 -27.71 -10.86
N GLY A 8 25.45 -27.53 -11.98
CA GLY A 8 25.53 -26.31 -12.79
C GLY A 8 26.80 -26.20 -13.63
N ASP A 9 27.58 -27.29 -13.76
CA ASP A 9 28.75 -27.32 -14.64
C ASP A 9 28.32 -27.22 -16.11
N ASP A 10 29.08 -26.49 -16.92
CA ASP A 10 28.89 -26.38 -18.37
C ASP A 10 28.94 -27.76 -19.03
N ILE A 11 28.03 -28.02 -19.97
CA ILE A 11 28.04 -29.26 -20.77
C ILE A 11 28.80 -28.97 -22.06
N VAL A 12 29.96 -29.60 -22.23
CA VAL A 12 30.82 -29.46 -23.42
C VAL A 12 30.75 -30.72 -24.27
N ILE A 13 30.54 -30.54 -25.57
CA ILE A 13 30.66 -31.60 -26.58
C ILE A 13 31.80 -31.18 -27.50
N GLU A 14 32.86 -32.00 -27.60
CA GLU A 14 34.01 -31.72 -28.45
C GLU A 14 34.24 -32.83 -29.47
N GLY A 15 34.77 -32.47 -30.64
CA GLY A 15 35.24 -33.45 -31.64
C GLY A 15 34.14 -34.31 -32.25
N PHE A 16 32.94 -33.75 -32.43
CA PHE A 16 31.84 -34.47 -33.07
C PHE A 16 32.20 -34.88 -34.50
N THR A 17 32.16 -36.18 -34.78
CA THR A 17 32.48 -36.77 -36.09
C THR A 17 31.39 -37.75 -36.51
N THR A 18 31.16 -37.88 -37.81
CA THR A 18 30.17 -38.80 -38.36
C THR A 18 30.78 -39.62 -39.50
N THR A 19 30.31 -40.86 -39.67
CA THR A 19 30.85 -41.81 -40.65
C THR A 19 30.53 -41.43 -42.10
N SER A 20 29.52 -40.58 -42.31
CA SER A 20 29.16 -40.00 -43.61
C SER A 20 29.08 -38.50 -43.42
N GLY A 21 29.97 -37.73 -44.06
CA GLY A 21 30.29 -36.33 -43.73
C GLY A 21 29.17 -35.28 -43.88
N THR A 22 27.92 -35.73 -44.04
CA THR A 22 26.70 -34.90 -44.10
C THR A 22 25.78 -35.12 -42.89
N ALA A 23 26.05 -36.12 -42.04
CA ALA A 23 25.21 -36.35 -40.86
C ALA A 23 25.43 -35.26 -39.81
N THR A 24 24.32 -34.71 -39.32
CA THR A 24 24.28 -33.61 -38.36
C THR A 24 23.62 -34.06 -37.05
N THR A 25 24.08 -33.53 -35.93
CA THR A 25 23.40 -33.67 -34.63
C THR A 25 23.01 -32.30 -34.11
N THR A 26 21.75 -32.13 -33.78
CA THR A 26 21.26 -30.89 -33.17
C THR A 26 21.38 -30.97 -31.66
N VAL A 27 22.10 -30.01 -31.07
CA VAL A 27 22.21 -29.81 -29.62
C VAL A 27 21.33 -28.63 -29.25
N SER A 28 20.27 -28.90 -28.52
CA SER A 28 19.34 -27.90 -28.01
C SER A 28 19.52 -27.72 -26.50
N THR A 29 19.69 -26.49 -26.05
CA THR A 29 19.67 -26.13 -24.63
C THR A 29 18.23 -25.77 -24.25
N PHE A 30 17.80 -26.18 -23.06
CA PHE A 30 16.47 -25.87 -22.53
C PHE A 30 16.57 -24.88 -21.39
N GLY A 31 15.45 -24.25 -21.03
CA GLY A 31 15.33 -23.43 -19.85
C GLY A 31 15.57 -24.22 -18.55
N TYR A 32 15.54 -23.51 -17.42
CA TYR A 32 15.89 -24.06 -16.11
C TYR A 32 15.01 -25.24 -15.68
N ASP A 33 13.77 -25.29 -16.13
CA ASP A 33 12.81 -26.36 -15.84
C ASP A 33 12.93 -27.58 -16.78
N GLY A 34 13.80 -27.51 -17.80
CA GLY A 34 13.96 -28.56 -18.80
C GLY A 34 12.73 -28.76 -19.70
N THR A 35 11.75 -27.84 -19.64
CA THR A 35 10.49 -27.87 -20.39
C THR A 35 10.39 -26.65 -21.32
N GLY A 36 9.56 -26.74 -22.36
CA GLY A 36 9.35 -25.64 -23.32
C GLY A 36 10.28 -25.66 -24.54
N SER A 37 10.32 -24.54 -25.26
CA SER A 37 11.14 -24.38 -26.48
C SER A 37 12.63 -24.30 -26.17
N ALA A 38 13.46 -24.86 -27.05
CA ALA A 38 14.91 -24.74 -26.94
C ALA A 38 15.33 -23.26 -26.92
N VAL A 39 16.14 -22.88 -25.93
CA VAL A 39 16.65 -21.52 -25.73
C VAL A 39 17.76 -21.22 -26.74
N ASP A 40 18.64 -22.19 -26.96
CA ASP A 40 19.67 -22.13 -28.01
C ASP A 40 19.74 -23.49 -28.71
N THR A 41 20.03 -23.46 -30.02
CA THR A 41 20.14 -24.66 -30.85
C THR A 41 21.38 -24.58 -31.72
N THR A 42 22.36 -25.42 -31.42
CA THR A 42 23.58 -25.57 -32.21
C THR A 42 23.53 -26.86 -33.03
N ILE A 43 23.75 -26.77 -34.34
CA ILE A 43 23.88 -27.94 -35.22
C ILE A 43 25.35 -28.32 -35.31
N LEU A 44 25.69 -29.52 -34.85
CA LEU A 44 27.03 -30.09 -34.97
C LEU A 44 27.16 -30.91 -36.26
N THR A 45 28.27 -30.72 -36.97
CA THR A 45 28.60 -31.46 -38.19
C THR A 45 30.11 -31.75 -38.24
N SER A 46 30.51 -32.83 -38.90
CA SER A 46 31.93 -33.21 -39.03
C SER A 46 32.76 -32.24 -39.90
N GLY A 47 32.10 -31.38 -40.70
CA GLY A 47 32.76 -30.46 -41.65
C GLY A 47 32.68 -28.97 -41.27
N ALA A 48 32.06 -28.65 -40.13
CA ALA A 48 31.86 -27.27 -39.66
C ALA A 48 31.97 -27.21 -38.13
N SER A 49 30.98 -26.62 -37.44
CA SER A 49 30.89 -26.63 -35.98
C SER A 49 30.89 -28.06 -35.46
N ASN A 50 32.02 -28.52 -34.93
CA ASN A 50 32.21 -29.87 -34.40
C ASN A 50 32.32 -29.89 -32.86
N SER A 51 32.18 -28.72 -32.22
CA SER A 51 32.19 -28.54 -30.78
C SER A 51 31.13 -27.53 -30.38
N THR A 52 30.54 -27.72 -29.20
CA THR A 52 29.62 -26.76 -28.58
C THR A 52 29.72 -26.82 -27.06
N ARG A 53 29.42 -25.70 -26.41
CA ARG A 53 29.33 -25.60 -24.95
C ARG A 53 27.96 -25.03 -24.59
N SER A 54 27.18 -25.81 -23.87
CA SER A 54 25.94 -25.35 -23.25
C SER A 54 26.26 -24.71 -21.91
N ILE A 55 26.00 -23.41 -21.80
CA ILE A 55 26.13 -22.64 -20.56
C ILE A 55 24.84 -22.77 -19.75
N GLY A 56 24.93 -22.77 -18.43
CA GLY A 56 23.77 -22.74 -17.53
C GLY A 56 22.90 -21.48 -17.73
N VAL A 57 21.63 -21.59 -17.35
CA VAL A 57 20.66 -20.48 -17.42
C VAL A 57 20.64 -19.68 -16.12
N VAL A 58 20.45 -18.36 -16.22
CA VAL A 58 20.22 -17.49 -15.06
C VAL A 58 18.74 -17.18 -14.96
N GLN A 59 18.12 -17.52 -13.83
CA GLN A 59 16.74 -17.13 -13.55
C GLN A 59 16.71 -15.80 -12.80
N LEU A 60 15.91 -14.87 -13.32
CA LEU A 60 15.60 -13.60 -12.68
C LEU A 60 14.16 -13.68 -12.17
N ASN A 61 13.96 -13.32 -10.90
CA ASN A 61 12.66 -13.28 -10.23
C ASN A 61 12.41 -11.89 -9.64
N SER A 62 11.14 -11.50 -9.55
CA SER A 62 10.73 -10.27 -8.89
C SER A 62 9.23 -10.30 -8.65
N SER A 63 8.83 -9.80 -7.48
CA SER A 63 7.41 -9.56 -7.12
C SER A 63 6.72 -8.50 -8.00
N THR A 64 7.50 -7.76 -8.79
CA THR A 64 7.04 -6.80 -9.79
C THR A 64 7.67 -7.11 -11.15
N SER A 65 7.04 -6.66 -12.24
CA SER A 65 7.58 -6.85 -13.59
C SER A 65 9.01 -6.28 -13.70
N PHE A 66 9.95 -7.09 -14.20
CA PHE A 66 11.30 -6.65 -14.53
C PHE A 66 11.57 -6.83 -16.04
N THR A 67 12.50 -6.04 -16.56
CA THR A 67 12.97 -6.10 -17.94
C THR A 67 14.48 -6.27 -17.94
N SER A 68 14.99 -7.24 -18.71
CA SER A 68 16.43 -7.35 -18.99
C SER A 68 16.71 -6.82 -20.39
N THR A 69 17.69 -5.93 -20.51
CA THR A 69 18.14 -5.40 -21.82
C THR A 69 19.62 -5.73 -21.95
N SER A 70 19.98 -6.53 -22.97
CA SER A 70 21.37 -6.86 -23.25
C SER A 70 21.84 -6.19 -24.54
N THR A 71 23.07 -5.67 -24.53
CA THR A 71 23.79 -5.22 -25.73
C THR A 71 24.60 -6.32 -26.41
N SER A 72 24.66 -7.52 -25.81
CA SER A 72 25.36 -8.70 -26.33
C SER A 72 24.42 -9.91 -26.39
N THR A 73 24.64 -10.83 -27.33
CA THR A 73 23.83 -12.02 -27.60
C THR A 73 23.75 -13.03 -26.44
N SER A 74 24.47 -12.82 -25.34
CA SER A 74 24.67 -13.83 -24.28
C SER A 74 23.81 -13.67 -23.02
N VAL A 75 22.99 -12.61 -22.91
CA VAL A 75 22.06 -12.44 -21.76
C VAL A 75 20.59 -12.44 -22.21
N ASP A 76 20.34 -12.36 -23.52
CA ASP A 76 18.99 -12.31 -24.09
C ASP A 76 18.93 -13.15 -25.37
N THR A 77 18.73 -14.46 -25.22
CA THR A 77 18.58 -15.38 -26.37
C THR A 77 17.11 -15.51 -26.80
N ALA A 78 16.20 -14.65 -26.31
CA ALA A 78 14.81 -14.67 -26.75
C ALA A 78 14.17 -13.29 -26.61
N GLY A 79 14.64 -12.32 -27.40
CA GLY A 79 14.00 -11.02 -27.63
C GLY A 79 13.18 -10.46 -26.47
N GLY A 80 13.81 -9.75 -25.53
CA GLY A 80 13.10 -8.97 -24.53
C GLY A 80 12.09 -9.80 -23.72
N GLN A 81 12.55 -10.83 -23.03
CA GLN A 81 11.71 -11.60 -22.12
C GLN A 81 11.16 -10.69 -21.02
N THR A 82 9.84 -10.46 -21.04
CA THR A 82 9.13 -9.87 -19.91
C THR A 82 8.82 -10.95 -18.90
N SER A 83 9.05 -10.69 -17.62
CA SER A 83 8.69 -11.64 -16.55
C SER A 83 7.22 -12.06 -16.65
N ALA A 84 6.97 -13.37 -16.67
CA ALA A 84 5.62 -13.94 -16.65
C ALA A 84 5.18 -14.14 -15.20
N LEU A 85 3.95 -13.73 -14.89
CA LEU A 85 3.37 -14.01 -13.57
C LEU A 85 3.08 -15.51 -13.45
N VAL A 86 3.67 -16.14 -12.44
CA VAL A 86 3.36 -17.51 -12.04
C VAL A 86 2.41 -17.46 -10.85
N ALA A 87 1.24 -18.07 -11.00
CA ALA A 87 0.28 -18.14 -9.90
C ALA A 87 0.75 -19.16 -8.85
N VAL A 88 0.51 -18.88 -7.57
CA VAL A 88 0.85 -19.80 -6.47
C VAL A 88 0.17 -21.17 -6.63
N ASP A 89 -1.03 -21.19 -7.22
CA ASP A 89 -1.81 -22.41 -7.50
C ASP A 89 -1.18 -23.31 -8.57
N THR A 90 -0.34 -22.75 -9.45
CA THR A 90 0.29 -23.49 -10.56
C THR A 90 1.67 -24.05 -10.21
N ILE A 91 2.11 -23.89 -8.96
CA ILE A 91 3.42 -24.35 -8.51
C ILE A 91 3.38 -25.87 -8.31
N ASP A 92 4.26 -26.57 -9.03
CA ASP A 92 4.51 -27.99 -8.82
C ASP A 92 5.82 -28.18 -8.00
N ILE A 93 5.73 -28.91 -6.90
CA ILE A 93 6.85 -29.25 -6.00
C ILE A 93 7.40 -30.67 -6.22
N SER A 94 6.90 -31.39 -7.22
CA SER A 94 7.29 -32.76 -7.53
C SER A 94 8.76 -32.90 -7.96
N THR A 95 9.38 -31.79 -8.38
CA THR A 95 10.78 -31.70 -8.77
C THR A 95 11.56 -30.80 -7.82
N THR A 96 12.87 -31.03 -7.70
CA THR A 96 13.78 -30.18 -6.91
C THR A 96 13.76 -28.72 -7.39
N ILE A 97 13.65 -28.52 -8.69
CA ILE A 97 13.60 -27.21 -9.35
C ILE A 97 12.26 -26.51 -9.04
N GLY A 98 11.15 -27.23 -9.18
CA GLY A 98 9.82 -26.73 -8.84
C GLY A 98 9.68 -26.37 -7.36
N ALA A 99 10.29 -27.14 -6.45
CA ALA A 99 10.35 -26.81 -5.03
C ALA A 99 11.15 -25.54 -4.73
N GLN A 100 12.28 -25.30 -5.42
CA GLN A 100 13.06 -24.07 -5.26
C GLN A 100 12.30 -22.85 -5.80
N LEU A 101 11.61 -23.01 -6.94
CA LEU A 101 10.72 -22.00 -7.51
C LEU A 101 9.57 -21.67 -6.56
N ALA A 102 8.99 -22.70 -5.93
CA ALA A 102 7.92 -22.55 -4.95
C ALA A 102 8.35 -21.64 -3.80
N LEU A 103 9.54 -21.86 -3.26
CA LEU A 103 10.08 -21.05 -2.17
C LEU A 103 10.20 -19.58 -2.57
N THR A 104 10.73 -19.29 -3.75
CA THR A 104 10.82 -17.92 -4.25
C THR A 104 9.45 -17.27 -4.40
N ILE A 105 8.50 -17.93 -5.06
CA ILE A 105 7.17 -17.36 -5.31
C ILE A 105 6.43 -17.11 -3.98
N ILE A 106 6.54 -18.04 -3.04
CA ILE A 106 5.93 -17.90 -1.71
C ILE A 106 6.57 -16.75 -0.94
N ASP A 107 7.89 -16.61 -0.96
CA ASP A 107 8.60 -15.51 -0.28
C ASP A 107 8.19 -14.14 -0.84
N GLU A 108 8.06 -14.03 -2.16
CA GLU A 108 7.56 -12.82 -2.82
C GLU A 108 6.08 -12.54 -2.45
N ALA A 109 5.24 -13.57 -2.41
CA ALA A 109 3.85 -13.44 -2.02
C ALA A 109 3.71 -12.99 -0.56
N ILE A 110 4.53 -13.54 0.35
CA ILE A 110 4.59 -13.12 1.75
C ILE A 110 5.03 -11.66 1.86
N THR A 111 6.08 -11.28 1.14
CA THR A 111 6.57 -9.89 1.10
C THR A 111 5.48 -8.91 0.65
N SER A 112 4.68 -9.28 -0.35
CA SER A 112 3.55 -8.48 -0.83
C SER A 112 2.45 -8.33 0.24
N ILE A 113 2.11 -9.42 0.94
CA ILE A 113 1.16 -9.41 2.06
C ILE A 113 1.67 -8.52 3.19
N ASP A 114 2.95 -8.62 3.54
CA ASP A 114 3.55 -7.83 4.62
C ASP A 114 3.61 -6.35 4.27
N SER A 115 3.90 -5.99 3.02
CA SER A 115 3.78 -4.61 2.52
C SER A 115 2.36 -4.07 2.70
N THR A 116 1.34 -4.87 2.34
CA THR A 116 -0.07 -4.49 2.51
C THR A 116 -0.43 -4.31 4.00
N ARG A 117 0.03 -5.22 4.86
CA ARG A 117 -0.17 -5.12 6.32
C ARG A 117 0.50 -3.89 6.92
N ALA A 118 1.71 -3.57 6.47
CA ALA A 118 2.44 -2.37 6.90
C ALA A 118 1.67 -1.09 6.52
N GLN A 119 1.13 -1.03 5.30
CA GLN A 119 0.28 0.09 4.87
C GLN A 119 -0.99 0.21 5.72
N LEU A 120 -1.67 -0.90 6.00
CA LEU A 120 -2.82 -0.92 6.91
C LEU A 120 -2.45 -0.43 8.31
N GLY A 121 -1.32 -0.86 8.86
CA GLY A 121 -0.81 -0.39 10.15
C GLY A 121 -0.53 1.12 10.16
N ALA A 122 0.04 1.66 9.08
CA ALA A 122 0.25 3.09 8.92
C ALA A 122 -1.08 3.87 8.90
N VAL A 123 -2.09 3.33 8.19
CA VAL A 123 -3.44 3.92 8.16
C VAL A 123 -4.08 3.88 9.55
N GLN A 124 -3.95 2.77 10.29
CA GLN A 124 -4.45 2.66 11.66
C GLN A 124 -3.81 3.69 12.60
N ASN A 125 -2.49 3.91 12.51
CA ASN A 125 -1.81 4.94 13.28
C ASN A 125 -2.34 6.35 12.96
N ARG A 126 -2.56 6.65 11.67
CA ARG A 126 -3.14 7.93 11.24
C ARG A 126 -4.58 8.11 11.73
N LEU A 127 -5.38 7.05 11.71
CA LEU A 127 -6.75 7.09 12.25
C LEU A 127 -6.74 7.36 13.75
N SER A 128 -5.87 6.69 14.50
CA SER A 128 -5.73 6.89 15.95
C SER A 128 -5.33 8.34 16.28
N SER A 129 -4.31 8.89 15.61
CA SER A 129 -3.89 10.28 15.83
C SER A 129 -4.98 11.28 15.45
N THR A 130 -5.72 11.02 14.36
CA THR A 130 -6.86 11.85 13.94
C THR A 130 -7.97 11.83 14.98
N ILE A 131 -8.30 10.66 15.53
CA ILE A 131 -9.32 10.50 16.58
C ILE A 131 -8.91 11.29 17.84
N SER A 132 -7.68 11.14 18.31
CA SER A 132 -7.19 11.88 19.48
C SER A 132 -7.21 13.40 19.26
N ASN A 133 -6.84 13.86 18.06
CA ASN A 133 -6.94 15.28 17.72
C ASN A 133 -8.40 15.76 17.70
N LEU A 134 -9.31 15.00 17.08
CA LEU A 134 -10.75 15.33 17.05
C LEU A 134 -11.37 15.36 18.44
N GLN A 135 -11.00 14.44 19.34
CA GLN A 135 -11.46 14.45 20.73
C GLN A 135 -11.02 15.74 21.46
N ASN A 136 -9.77 16.17 21.28
CA ASN A 136 -9.29 17.45 21.83
C ASN A 136 -10.05 18.65 21.24
N ILE A 137 -10.34 18.64 19.93
CA ILE A 137 -11.13 19.69 19.30
C ILE A 137 -12.55 19.72 19.87
N VAL A 138 -13.20 18.57 20.02
CA VAL A 138 -14.55 18.47 20.59
C VAL A 138 -14.59 19.01 22.02
N GLU A 139 -13.61 18.67 22.85
CA GLU A 139 -13.51 19.19 24.22
C GLU A 139 -13.39 20.73 24.23
N ASN A 140 -12.47 21.27 23.43
CA ASN A 140 -12.26 22.72 23.33
C ASN A 140 -13.50 23.46 22.80
N VAL A 141 -14.16 22.91 21.79
CA VAL A 141 -15.39 23.49 21.20
C VAL A 141 -16.56 23.41 22.19
N SER A 142 -16.69 22.30 22.93
CA SER A 142 -17.70 22.15 23.97
C SER A 142 -17.50 23.17 25.09
N ALA A 143 -16.26 23.33 25.59
CA ALA A 143 -15.92 24.31 26.61
C ALA A 143 -16.11 25.76 26.13
N ALA A 144 -15.76 26.09 24.88
CA ALA A 144 -16.04 27.39 24.28
C ALA A 144 -17.54 27.66 24.17
N ARG A 145 -18.32 26.66 23.73
CA ARG A 145 -19.78 26.75 23.61
C ARG A 145 -20.46 26.91 24.97
N SER A 146 -20.02 26.20 26.01
CA SER A 146 -20.52 26.36 27.39
C SER A 146 -20.28 27.79 27.86
N ARG A 147 -19.07 28.32 27.72
CA ARG A 147 -18.76 29.70 28.10
C ARG A 147 -19.66 30.71 27.41
N ILE A 148 -19.87 30.60 26.09
CA ILE A 148 -20.77 31.50 25.37
C ILE A 148 -22.19 31.40 25.93
N ARG A 149 -22.73 30.18 26.03
CA ARG A 149 -24.10 29.92 26.53
C ARG A 149 -24.30 30.40 27.96
N ASP A 150 -23.36 30.14 28.85
CA ASP A 150 -23.44 30.50 30.27
C ASP A 150 -23.34 32.02 30.46
N THR A 151 -22.49 32.69 29.65
CA THR A 151 -22.36 34.15 29.69
C THR A 151 -23.63 34.83 29.16
N ASP A 152 -24.20 34.34 28.05
CA ASP A 152 -25.46 34.85 27.50
C ASP A 152 -26.61 34.67 28.50
N TYR A 153 -26.68 33.52 29.17
CA TYR A 153 -27.68 33.25 30.20
C TYR A 153 -27.54 34.18 31.42
N ALA A 154 -26.30 34.43 31.86
CA ALA A 154 -26.04 35.36 32.96
C ALA A 154 -26.45 36.80 32.61
N ILE A 155 -26.20 37.25 31.37
CA ILE A 155 -26.62 38.58 30.88
C ILE A 155 -28.14 38.67 30.83
N GLU A 156 -28.82 37.68 30.25
CA GLU A 156 -30.28 37.69 30.14
C GLU A 156 -30.96 37.66 31.52
N THR A 157 -30.44 36.83 32.43
CA THR A 157 -30.94 36.76 33.82
C THR A 157 -30.74 38.08 34.55
N SER A 158 -29.60 38.74 34.34
CA SER A 158 -29.32 40.07 34.93
C SER A 158 -30.26 41.15 34.37
N ASN A 159 -30.54 41.11 33.06
CA ASN A 159 -31.50 42.01 32.43
C ASN A 159 -32.93 41.76 32.92
N LEU A 160 -33.33 40.50 33.07
CA LEU A 160 -34.62 40.13 33.64
C LEU A 160 -34.75 40.65 35.08
N ALA A 161 -33.74 40.41 35.92
CA ALA A 161 -33.72 40.91 37.30
C ALA A 161 -33.77 42.45 37.35
N LYS A 162 -32.99 43.14 36.50
CA LYS A 162 -33.03 44.60 36.37
C LYS A 162 -34.42 45.09 35.98
N ASN A 163 -35.07 44.45 35.01
CA ASN A 163 -36.43 44.79 34.59
C ASN A 163 -37.45 44.57 35.72
N GLN A 164 -37.36 43.48 36.47
CA GLN A 164 -38.21 43.22 37.62
C GLN A 164 -38.04 44.28 38.73
N VAL A 165 -36.80 44.68 39.03
CA VAL A 165 -36.51 45.75 39.99
C VAL A 165 -37.05 47.09 39.51
N LEU A 166 -36.88 47.42 38.23
CA LEU A 166 -37.44 48.65 37.64
C LEU A 166 -38.97 48.67 37.68
N GLN A 167 -39.62 47.53 37.45
CA GLN A 167 -41.08 47.42 37.57
C GLN A 167 -41.54 47.63 39.02
N GLN A 168 -40.88 47.03 40.01
CA GLN A 168 -41.20 47.23 41.43
C GLN A 168 -40.92 48.67 41.88
N ALA A 169 -39.80 49.25 41.46
CA ALA A 169 -39.45 50.64 41.74
C ALA A 169 -40.44 51.61 41.09
N GLY A 170 -40.85 51.37 39.83
CA GLY A 170 -41.85 52.16 39.13
C GLY A 170 -43.20 52.18 39.84
N LEU A 171 -43.67 51.03 40.33
CA LEU A 171 -44.89 50.93 41.13
C LEU A 171 -44.75 51.68 42.47
N SER A 172 -43.62 51.55 43.15
CA SER A 172 -43.34 52.26 44.41
C SER A 172 -43.27 53.77 44.23
N VAL A 173 -42.55 54.25 43.21
CA VAL A 173 -42.46 55.68 42.85
C VAL A 173 -43.82 56.24 42.44
N LEU A 174 -44.60 55.49 41.65
CA LEU A 174 -45.96 55.88 41.30
C LEU A 174 -46.86 55.97 42.54
N SER A 175 -46.76 55.01 43.46
CA SER A 175 -47.51 55.04 44.72
C SER A 175 -47.11 56.22 45.61
N GLN A 176 -45.82 56.56 45.66
CA GLN A 176 -45.29 57.68 46.43
C GLN A 176 -45.69 59.04 45.84
N ALA A 177 -45.68 59.16 44.51
CA ALA A 177 -46.13 60.36 43.79
C ALA A 177 -47.64 60.59 43.93
N ASN A 178 -48.44 59.52 43.93
CA ASN A 178 -49.88 59.60 44.21
C ASN A 178 -50.14 60.01 45.66
N ALA A 179 -49.41 59.46 46.64
CA ALA A 179 -49.55 59.83 48.05
C ALA A 179 -49.15 61.29 48.33
N SER A 180 -48.08 61.79 47.70
CA SER A 180 -47.63 63.17 47.86
C SER A 180 -48.58 64.18 47.19
N SER A 181 -49.12 63.85 46.01
CA SER A 181 -50.11 64.71 45.32
C SER A 181 -51.43 64.83 46.10
N GLN A 182 -51.91 63.73 46.71
CA GLN A 182 -53.06 63.77 47.62
C GLN A 182 -52.79 64.67 48.84
N SER A 183 -51.58 64.62 49.39
CA SER A 183 -51.18 65.43 50.55
C SER A 183 -51.12 66.92 50.23
N VAL A 184 -50.68 67.29 49.01
CA VAL A 184 -50.68 68.68 48.56
C VAL A 184 -52.10 69.20 48.34
N LEU A 185 -53.00 68.38 47.76
CA LEU A 185 -54.41 68.74 47.63
C LEU A 185 -55.12 68.93 48.97
N SER A 186 -54.70 68.19 50.01
CA SER A 186 -55.18 68.39 51.38
C SER A 186 -54.71 69.70 52.01
N LEU A 187 -53.55 70.22 51.62
CA LEU A 187 -53.00 71.50 52.11
C LEU A 187 -53.56 72.72 51.35
N LEU A 188 -54.18 72.52 50.19
CA LEU A 188 -54.81 73.58 49.41
C LEU A 188 -56.31 73.76 49.74
N GLN A 189 -56.92 72.77 50.42
CA GLN A 189 -58.34 72.76 50.81
C GLN A 189 -58.59 73.03 52.30
N GLY A 190 -57.52 73.13 53.10
CA GLY A 190 -57.58 73.52 54.51
C GLY A 190 -56.90 74.87 54.73
#